data_AF-A0A846HCE4-F1
#
_entry.id   AF-A0A846HCE4-F1
#
_cell.length_a   1.000
_cell.length_b   1.000
_cell.length_c   1.000
_cell.angle_alpha   90.00
_cell.angle_beta   90.00
_cell.angle_gamma   90.00
#
_symmetry.space_group_name_H-M   'P 1'
#
loop_
_entity.id
_entity.type
_entity.pdbx_description
1 polymer ?
#
loop_
_entity_poly.entity_id
_entity_poly.type
_entity_poly.pdbx_seq_one_letter_code
_entity_poly.pdbx_strand_id
1 'polypeptide(L)' 'MARKGGNPDLKNYGFSPSGDEPLNKMLAVKVTNSIYQRVKSLSDPSGFMRQAIQDALDKLEQSEDSIEK' A
#
# COMPACT_ATOMS: atom_id res chain seq x y z
N MET A 1 17.74 -36.69 -12.11
CA MET A 1 18.89 -35.97 -11.52
C MET A 1 18.75 -34.49 -11.87
N ALA A 2 18.40 -33.64 -10.90
CA ALA A 2 18.37 -32.18 -11.10
C ALA A 2 19.82 -31.68 -11.31
N ARG A 3 20.02 -30.77 -12.26
CA ARG A 3 21.36 -30.30 -12.62
C ARG A 3 21.92 -29.46 -11.46
N LYS A 4 23.11 -29.82 -10.97
CA LYS A 4 23.85 -29.12 -9.91
C LYS A 4 24.32 -27.76 -10.47
N GLY A 5 23.52 -26.72 -10.27
CA GLY A 5 23.88 -25.36 -10.72
C GLY A 5 22.69 -24.52 -11.16
N GLY A 6 21.71 -24.34 -10.27
CA GLY A 6 20.75 -23.24 -10.45
C GLY A 6 21.50 -21.90 -10.50
N ASN A 7 20.96 -20.93 -11.26
CA ASN A 7 21.61 -19.64 -11.47
C ASN A 7 21.93 -18.95 -10.12
N PRO A 8 23.21 -18.80 -9.73
CA PRO A 8 23.59 -18.23 -8.43
C PRO A 8 23.16 -16.76 -8.28
N ASP A 9 22.90 -16.08 -9.40
CA ASP A 9 22.54 -14.66 -9.42
C ASP A 9 21.07 -14.39 -9.08
N LEU A 10 20.24 -15.43 -8.93
CA LEU A 10 18.82 -15.29 -8.52
C LEU A 10 18.63 -14.49 -7.23
N LYS A 11 19.63 -14.50 -6.34
CA LYS A 11 19.61 -13.74 -5.07
C LYS A 11 19.74 -12.22 -5.28
N ASN A 12 20.36 -11.79 -6.38
CA ASN A 12 20.63 -10.38 -6.68
C ASN A 12 19.49 -9.71 -7.47
N TYR A 13 18.58 -10.50 -8.04
CA TYR A 13 17.40 -10.02 -8.78
C TYR A 13 16.10 -10.09 -7.94
N GLY A 14 16.21 -10.24 -6.62
CA GLY A 14 15.06 -10.20 -5.73
C GLY A 14 14.47 -8.79 -5.70
N PHE A 15 13.19 -8.65 -6.04
CA PHE A 15 12.45 -7.41 -5.81
C PHE A 15 12.38 -7.15 -4.29
N SER A 16 13.22 -6.25 -3.79
CA SER A 16 13.11 -5.75 -2.43
C SER A 16 11.95 -4.75 -2.38
N PRO A 17 10.95 -4.95 -1.49
CA PRO A 17 9.92 -3.95 -1.29
C PRO A 17 10.54 -2.67 -0.72
N SER A 18 10.25 -1.52 -1.33
CA SER A 18 10.85 -0.22 -0.99
C SER A 18 10.22 0.46 0.25
N GLY A 19 9.94 -0.28 1.33
CA GLY A 19 9.32 0.29 2.54
C GLY A 19 9.65 -0.45 3.83
N ASP A 20 9.61 0.27 4.96
CA ASP A 20 9.91 -0.26 6.30
C ASP A 20 8.93 -1.37 6.74
N GLU A 21 7.67 -1.29 6.29
CA GLU A 21 6.66 -2.30 6.59
C GLU A 21 6.19 -3.07 5.35
N PRO A 22 6.16 -4.41 5.41
CA PRO A 22 5.69 -5.23 4.32
C PRO A 22 4.15 -5.14 4.18
N LEU A 23 3.70 -5.04 2.93
CA LEU A 23 2.30 -4.83 2.56
C LEU A 23 1.47 -6.13 2.66
N ASN A 24 1.31 -6.63 3.88
CA ASN A 24 0.81 -7.97 4.14
C ASN A 24 -0.70 -8.06 4.40
N LYS A 25 -1.39 -6.92 4.52
CA LYS A 25 -2.81 -6.84 4.84
C LYS A 25 -3.61 -6.24 3.69
N MET A 26 -4.76 -6.84 3.39
CA MET A 26 -5.70 -6.37 2.37
C MET A 26 -6.89 -5.68 3.02
N LEU A 27 -7.17 -4.44 2.62
CA LEU A 27 -8.33 -3.68 3.05
C LEU A 27 -9.33 -3.60 1.88
N ALA A 28 -10.45 -4.32 2.00
CA ALA A 28 -11.50 -4.37 0.98
C ALA A 28 -12.66 -3.43 1.36
N VAL A 29 -12.84 -2.35 0.61
CA VAL A 29 -13.90 -1.34 0.85
C VAL A 29 -14.78 -1.21 -0.37
N LYS A 30 -16.10 -1.16 -0.14
CA LYS A 30 -17.08 -0.86 -1.18
C LYS A 30 -17.20 0.65 -1.35
N VAL A 31 -17.05 1.12 -2.59
CA VAL A 31 -17.17 2.53 -2.97
C VAL A 31 -18.21 2.70 -4.08
N THR A 32 -18.70 3.93 -4.27
CA THR A 32 -19.59 4.25 -5.39
C THR A 32 -18.87 4.12 -6.73
N ASN A 33 -19.62 3.86 -7.81
CA ASN A 33 -19.05 3.65 -9.14
C ASN A 33 -18.26 4.87 -9.64
N SER A 34 -18.73 6.08 -9.33
CA SER A 34 -18.04 7.33 -9.69
C SER A 34 -16.66 7.45 -9.04
N ILE A 35 -16.53 7.07 -7.76
CA ILE A 35 -15.24 7.07 -7.05
C ILE A 35 -14.33 5.99 -7.61
N TYR A 36 -14.86 4.79 -7.84
CA TYR A 36 -14.11 3.68 -8.42
C TYR A 36 -13.48 4.04 -9.77
N GLN A 37 -14.25 4.65 -10.68
CA GLN A 37 -13.72 5.07 -11.98
C GLN A 37 -12.64 6.15 -11.85
N ARG A 38 -12.80 7.11 -10.94
CA ARG A 38 -11.80 8.16 -10.70
C ARG A 38 -10.49 7.58 -10.18
N VAL A 39 -10.57 6.73 -9.14
CA VAL A 39 -9.38 6.10 -8.54
C VAL A 39 -8.68 5.18 -9.55
N LYS A 40 -9.45 4.42 -10.34
CA LYS A 40 -8.89 3.54 -11.38
C LYS A 40 -8.22 4.28 -12.53
N SER A 41 -8.62 5.52 -12.79
CA SER A 41 -8.03 6.36 -13.85
C SER A 41 -6.67 6.97 -13.45
N LEU A 42 -6.26 6.84 -12.18
CA LEU A 42 -4.97 7.34 -11.70
C LEU A 42 -3.83 6.41 -12.13
N SER A 43 -2.62 6.97 -12.27
CA SER A 43 -1.40 6.20 -12.59
C SER A 43 -0.98 5.26 -11.47
N ASP A 44 -1.24 5.64 -10.21
CA ASP A 44 -1.00 4.81 -9.03
C ASP A 44 -2.22 4.84 -8.08
N PRO A 45 -3.25 4.01 -8.36
CA PRO A 45 -4.45 3.95 -7.54
C PRO A 45 -4.17 3.49 -6.11
N SER A 46 -3.22 2.57 -5.93
CA SER A 46 -2.89 1.99 -4.63
C SER A 46 -2.12 2.96 -3.75
N GLY A 47 -1.15 3.68 -4.32
CA GLY A 47 -0.43 4.75 -3.61
C GLY A 47 -1.37 5.87 -3.17
N PHE A 48 -2.27 6.29 -4.06
CA PHE A 48 -3.28 7.30 -3.72
C PHE A 48 -4.17 6.87 -2.54
N MET A 49 -4.69 5.63 -2.57
CA MET A 49 -5.55 5.15 -1.49
C MET A 49 -4.81 5.06 -0.15
N ARG A 50 -3.52 4.69 -0.15
CA ARG A 50 -2.69 4.65 1.06
C ARG A 50 -2.50 6.04 1.66
N GLN A 51 -2.13 7.02 0.82
CA GLN A 51 -1.96 8.41 1.26
C GLN A 51 -3.28 8.99 1.78
N ALA A 52 -4.38 8.78 1.06
CA ALA A 52 -5.69 9.28 1.49
C ALA A 52 -6.15 8.69 2.84
N ILE A 53 -5.84 7.41 3.10
CA ILE A 53 -6.12 6.77 4.40
C ILE A 53 -5.22 7.37 5.49
N GLN A 54 -3.93 7.54 5.22
CA GLN A 54 -2.99 8.11 6.19
C GLN A 54 -3.37 9.54 6.55
N ASP A 55 -3.63 10.40 5.56
CA ASP A 55 -4.09 11.77 5.78
C ASP A 55 -5.41 11.83 6.58
N ALA A 56 -6.30 10.84 6.41
CA ALA A 56 -7.55 10.76 7.15
C ALA A 56 -7.32 10.32 8.61
N LEU A 57 -6.39 9.40 8.85
CA LEU A 57 -5.99 8.98 10.20
C LEU A 57 -5.30 10.13 10.95
N ASP A 58 -4.34 10.82 10.31
CA ASP A 58 -3.64 11.95 10.91
C ASP A 58 -4.61 13.06 11.33
N LYS A 59 -5.66 13.31 10.53
CA LYS A 59 -6.72 14.28 10.86
C LYS A 59 -7.60 13.82 12.02
N LEU A 60 -7.87 12.52 12.11
CA LEU A 60 -8.64 11.96 13.23
C LEU A 60 -7.86 12.11 14.53
N GLU A 61 -6.58 11.76 14.54
CA GLU A 61 -5.69 11.92 15.71
C GLU A 61 -5.64 13.39 16.17
N GLN A 62 -5.46 14.34 15.25
CA GLN A 62 -5.49 15.77 15.56
C GLN A 62 -6.84 16.25 16.12
N SER A 63 -7.94 15.63 15.70
CA SER A 63 -9.28 15.97 16.20
C SER A 63 -9.58 15.37 17.56
N GLU A 64 -9.02 14.20 17.88
CA GLU A 64 -9.15 13.54 19.18
C GLU A 64 -8.32 14.24 20.25
N ASP A 65 -7.12 14.75 19.91
CA ASP A 65 -6.28 15.57 20.80
C ASP A 65 -6.94 16.90 21.24
N SER A 66 -7.98 17.35 20.51
CA SER A 66 -8.72 18.58 20.82
C SER A 66 -9.87 18.37 21.81
N ILE A 67 -10.21 17.12 22.14
CA ILE A 67 -11.34 16.78 23.03
C ILE A 67 -10.86 16.44 24.46
N GLU A 68 -9.57 16.17 24.66
CA GLU A 68 -9.01 15.79 25.98
C GLU A 68 -8.30 16.92 26.75
N LYS A 69 -8.53 18.21 26.43
CA LYS A 69 -7.99 19.35 27.21
C LYS A 69 -9.06 20.18 27.91
#